data_AF-A0A3B9QVS9-F1
#
_entry.id   AF-A0A3B9QVS9-F1
#
_cell.length_a   1.000
_cell.length_b   1.000
_cell.length_c   1.000
_cell.angle_alpha   90.00
_cell.angle_beta   90.00
_cell.angle_gamma   90.00
#
_symmetry.space_group_name_H-M   'P 1'
#
loop_
_entity.id
_entity.type
_entity.pdbx_description
1 polymer ?
#
loop_
_entity_poly.entity_id
_entity_poly.type
_entity_poly.pdbx_seq_one_letter_code
_entity_poly.pdbx_strand_id
1 'polypeptide(L)' 'MGRNYEPFDYVITKSGDVRISRGGREVVTVRGRAASALGARLGRGEESDQAALQRVTGNYKRGNERR' A
#
# COMPACT_ATOMS: atom_id res chain seq x y z
N MET A 1 17.17 0.94 -22.28
CA MET A 1 17.05 0.18 -21.02
C MET A 1 16.50 1.10 -19.94
N GLY A 2 15.66 0.57 -19.04
CA GLY A 2 15.10 1.33 -17.92
C GLY A 2 13.59 1.21 -17.87
N ARG A 3 13.06 0.08 -17.39
CA ARG A 3 11.69 0.06 -16.88
C ARG A 3 11.72 0.91 -15.62
N ASN A 4 11.34 2.17 -15.74
CA ASN A 4 11.16 3.07 -14.61
C ASN A 4 9.94 2.57 -13.85
N TYR A 5 10.14 1.54 -13.01
CA TYR A 5 9.11 1.09 -12.11
C TYR A 5 8.98 2.17 -11.05
N GLU A 6 8.02 3.08 -11.28
CA GLU A 6 7.67 4.08 -10.29
C GLU A 6 7.34 3.36 -8.98
N PRO A 7 8.13 3.56 -7.91
CA PRO A 7 7.92 2.91 -6.63
C PRO A 7 6.56 3.31 -6.05
N PHE A 8 6.04 2.48 -5.16
CA PHE A 8 4.85 2.83 -4.42
C PHE A 8 5.25 3.66 -3.21
N ASP A 9 4.68 4.85 -3.10
CA ASP A 9 4.71 5.68 -1.92
C ASP A 9 3.53 5.36 -1.02
N TYR A 10 3.69 5.55 0.29
CA TYR A 10 2.61 5.40 1.24
C TYR A 10 2.61 6.50 2.29
N VAL A 11 1.41 6.84 2.77
CA VAL A 11 1.20 7.79 3.86
C VAL A 11 0.22 7.19 4.85
N ILE A 12 0.61 7.14 6.12
CA ILE A 12 -0.27 6.76 7.22
C ILE A 12 -0.91 8.04 7.76
N THR A 13 -2.23 8.11 7.66
CA THR A 13 -3.00 9.25 8.17
C THR A 13 -3.14 9.19 9.70
N LYS A 14 -3.50 10.32 10.32
CA LYS A 14 -3.77 10.38 11.77
C LYS A 14 -4.90 9.43 12.22
N SER A 15 -5.82 9.09 11.33
CA SER A 15 -6.91 8.15 11.57
C SER A 15 -6.46 6.68 11.52
N GLY A 16 -5.21 6.41 11.13
CA GLY A 16 -4.67 5.06 10.96
C GLY A 16 -4.92 4.46 9.57
N ASP A 17 -5.47 5.23 8.62
CA ASP A 17 -5.62 4.80 7.22
C ASP A 17 -4.29 4.87 6.48
N VAL A 18 -4.04 3.92 5.57
CA VAL A 18 -2.84 3.88 4.72
C VAL A 18 -3.22 4.26 3.30
N ARG A 19 -2.72 5.40 2.82
CA ARG A 19 -2.88 5.87 1.45
C ARG A 19 -1.66 5.46 0.64
N ILE A 20 -1.87 4.82 -0.49
CA ILE A 20 -0.81 4.34 -1.38
C ILE A 20 -0.90 5.14 -2.67
N SER A 21 0.22 5.72 -3.06
CA SER A 21 0.38 6.50 -4.29
C SER A 21 1.47 5.91 -5.18
N ARG A 22 1.33 6.11 -6.49
CA ARG A 22 2.34 5.75 -7.49
C ARG A 22 2.45 6.89 -8.48
N GLY A 23 3.67 7.39 -8.70
CA GLY A 23 3.91 8.50 -9.62
C GLY A 23 3.14 9.78 -9.24
N GLY A 24 2.98 10.04 -7.93
CA GLY A 24 2.24 11.20 -7.42
C GLY A 24 0.70 11.08 -7.47
N ARG A 25 0.15 9.94 -7.89
CA ARG A 25 -1.30 9.69 -7.89
C ARG A 25 -1.67 8.66 -6.83
N GLU A 26 -2.64 8.97 -5.98
CA GLU A 26 -3.23 7.99 -5.06
C GLU A 26 -3.94 6.88 -5.87
N VAL A 27 -3.53 5.63 -5.65
CA VAL A 27 -4.07 4.46 -6.35
C VAL A 27 -4.95 3.61 -5.45
N VAL A 28 -4.63 3.52 -4.15
CA VAL A 28 -5.35 2.70 -3.18
C VAL A 28 -5.35 3.38 -1.82
N THR A 29 -6.49 3.36 -1.15
CA THR A 29 -6.60 3.75 0.27
C THR A 29 -7.11 2.58 1.08
N VAL A 30 -6.28 2.10 2.01
CA VAL A 30 -6.60 1.02 2.95
C VAL A 30 -7.09 1.64 4.25
N ARG A 31 -8.21 1.14 4.77
CA ARG A 31 -8.85 1.64 6.00
C ARG A 31 -9.08 0.55 7.04
N GLY A 32 -9.27 0.97 8.29
CA GLY A 32 -9.65 0.09 9.40
C GLY A 32 -8.62 -0.99 9.73
N ARG A 33 -9.07 -2.22 10.00
CA ARG A 33 -8.20 -3.33 10.44
C ARG A 33 -7.11 -3.67 9.43
N ALA A 34 -7.42 -3.58 8.13
CA ALA A 34 -6.44 -3.82 7.07
C ALA A 34 -5.34 -2.75 7.06
N ALA A 35 -5.68 -1.50 7.36
CA ALA A 35 -4.73 -0.39 7.42
C ALA A 35 -3.77 -0.54 8.61
N SER A 36 -4.30 -0.88 9.78
CA SER A 36 -3.50 -1.17 10.98
C SER A 36 -2.54 -2.35 10.75
N ALA A 37 -3.03 -3.44 10.15
CA ALA A 37 -2.21 -4.61 9.82
C ALA A 37 -1.13 -4.31 8.76
N LEU A 38 -1.43 -3.44 7.79
CA LEU A 38 -0.47 -3.00 6.78
C LEU A 38 0.58 -2.07 7.41
N GLY A 39 0.16 -1.09 8.20
CA GLY A 39 1.05 -0.17 8.93
C GLY A 39 2.05 -0.92 9.82
N ALA A 40 1.64 -2.01 10.47
CA ALA A 40 2.54 -2.85 11.27
C ALA A 40 3.58 -3.65 10.45
N ARG A 41 3.34 -3.83 9.15
CA ARG A 41 4.26 -4.51 8.21
C ARG A 41 5.19 -3.55 7.48
N LEU A 42 4.81 -2.27 7.40
CA LEU A 42 5.60 -1.19 6.81
C LEU A 42 6.69 -0.71 7.79
N GLY A 43 7.79 -0.17 7.26
CA GLY A 43 8.95 0.26 8.04
C GLY A 43 9.92 -0.87 8.40
N ARG A 44 9.78 -2.06 7.79
CA ARG A 44 10.71 -3.19 7.99
C ARG A 44 11.90 -3.14 7.04
N GLY A 45 11.77 -2.44 5.92
CA GLY A 45 12.81 -2.23 4.92
C GLY A 45 12.20 -1.96 3.56
N GLU A 46 12.89 -1.19 2.71
CA GLU A 46 12.34 -0.70 1.44
C GLU A 46 11.79 -1.83 0.54
N GLU A 47 12.54 -2.93 0.38
CA GLU A 47 12.10 -4.06 -0.43
C GLU A 47 10.86 -4.77 0.14
N SER A 48 10.81 -4.92 1.47
CA SER A 48 9.68 -5.57 2.16
C SER A 48 8.42 -4.70 2.10
N ASP A 49 8.60 -3.39 2.27
CA ASP A 49 7.55 -2.40 2.18
C ASP A 49 7.00 -2.35 0.74
N GLN A 50 7.85 -2.29 -0.27
CA GLN A 50 7.44 -2.34 -1.68
C GLN A 50 6.68 -3.63 -2.01
N ALA A 51 7.13 -4.79 -1.53
CA ALA A 51 6.42 -6.05 -1.72
C ALA A 51 5.04 -6.07 -1.03
N ALA A 52 4.92 -5.48 0.17
CA ALA A 52 3.65 -5.33 0.87
C ALA A 52 2.68 -4.40 0.12
N LEU A 53 3.18 -3.25 -0.35
CA LEU A 53 2.41 -2.28 -1.13
C LEU A 53 1.93 -2.89 -2.45
N GLN A 54 2.82 -3.55 -3.21
CA GLN A 54 2.46 -4.26 -4.45
C GLN A 54 1.37 -5.30 -4.24
N ARG A 55 1.48 -6.09 -3.16
CA ARG A 55 0.46 -7.08 -2.80
C ARG A 55 -0.87 -6.41 -2.50
N VAL A 56 -0.89 -5.30 -1.79
CA VAL A 56 -2.11 -4.58 -1.45
C VAL A 56 -2.71 -3.89 -2.67
N THR A 57 -1.91 -3.20 -3.49
CA THR A 57 -2.40 -2.54 -4.70
C THR A 57 -2.91 -3.55 -5.75
N GLY A 58 -2.30 -4.73 -5.80
CA GLY A 58 -2.72 -5.83 -6.68
C GLY A 58 -3.92 -6.64 -6.14
N ASN A 59 -3.97 -6.91 -4.82
CA ASN A 59 -5.04 -7.70 -4.22
C ASN A 59 -6.27 -6.88 -3.80
N TYR A 60 -6.16 -5.56 -3.57
CA TYR A 60 -7.33 -4.75 -3.20
C TYR A 60 -8.44 -4.83 -4.26
N LYS A 61 -8.05 -4.94 -5.54
CA LYS A 61 -8.99 -5.14 -6.65
C LYS A 61 -9.73 -6.49 -6.62
N ARG A 62 -9.23 -7.48 -5.87
CA ARG A 62 -9.85 -8.83 -5.73
C ARG A 62 -10.39 -9.12 -4.32
N GLY A 63 -9.99 -8.36 -3.30
CA GLY A 63 -10.18 -8.71 -1.89
C GLY A 63 -11.40 -8.07 -1.21
N ASN A 64 -12.09 -7.12 -1.85
CA ASN A 64 -13.23 -6.44 -1.22
C ASN A 64 -14.56 -7.21 -1.30
N GLU A 65 -14.54 -8.46 -1.79
CA GLU A 65 -15.66 -9.39 -1.72
C GLU A 65 -15.32 -10.55 -0.79
N ARG A 66 -15.17 -10.29 0.52
CA ARG A 66 -15.28 -11.36 1.53
C ARG A 66 -15.54 -10.79 2.92
N ARG A 67 -16.85 -10.68 3.20
CA ARG A 67 -17.60 -10.67 4.46
C ARG A 67 -17.19 -9.70 5.57
#